data_AF-X5PVK0-F1
#
_entry.id   AF-X5PVK0-F1
#
_cell.length_a   1.000
_cell.length_b   1.000
_cell.length_c   1.000
_cell.angle_alpha   90.00
_cell.angle_beta   90.00
_cell.angle_gamma   90.00
#
_symmetry.space_group_name_H-M   'P 1'
#
loop_
_entity.id
_entity.type
_entity.pdbx_description
1 polymer ?
#
loop_
_entity_poly.entity_id
_entity_poly.type
_entity_poly.pdbx_seq_one_letter_code
_entity_poly.pdbx_strand_id
1 'polypeptide(L)' 'MNVWTNCRPDKVTAEHLVHELILQARRGQIISVKETIAAVRRDGPHLAETDCELVELIVNVAPAFGLFVGFDLCE' A
#
# COMPACT_ATOMS: atom_id res chain seq x y z
N MET A 1 4.82 -17.41 -36.26
CA MET A 1 4.45 -16.07 -35.76
C MET A 1 4.10 -16.22 -34.29
N ASN A 2 5.00 -15.84 -33.40
CA ASN A 2 4.85 -15.92 -31.96
C ASN A 2 5.23 -14.54 -31.42
N VAL A 3 4.20 -13.72 -31.17
CA VAL A 3 4.32 -12.45 -30.47
C VAL A 3 4.68 -12.78 -29.04
N TRP A 4 5.97 -12.64 -28.71
CA TRP A 4 6.40 -12.45 -27.33
C TRP A 4 6.02 -11.02 -26.98
N THR A 5 4.82 -10.85 -26.44
CA THR A 5 4.44 -9.61 -25.78
C THR A 5 5.39 -9.45 -24.60
N ASN A 6 6.26 -8.46 -24.72
CA ASN A 6 7.13 -7.94 -23.70
C ASN A 6 6.28 -7.54 -22.48
N CYS A 7 6.00 -8.47 -21.57
CA CYS A 7 5.47 -8.14 -20.25
C CYS A 7 6.60 -7.47 -19.47
N ARG A 8 6.76 -6.15 -19.67
CA ARG A 8 7.46 -5.34 -18.67
C ARG A 8 6.74 -5.61 -17.35
N PRO A 9 7.43 -5.89 -16.24
CA PRO A 9 6.75 -5.87 -14.95
C PRO A 9 6.11 -4.49 -14.85
N ASP A 10 4.79 -4.45 -14.68
CA ASP A 10 4.08 -3.20 -14.43
C ASP A 10 4.87 -2.48 -13.33
N LYS A 11 5.16 -1.19 -13.55
CA LYS A 11 5.85 -0.39 -12.53
C LYS A 11 5.04 -0.55 -11.25
N VAL A 12 5.64 -1.15 -10.22
CA VAL A 12 5.00 -1.33 -8.92
C VAL A 12 4.54 0.04 -8.45
N THR A 13 3.25 0.20 -8.23
CA THR A 13 2.64 1.45 -7.78
C THR A 13 2.45 1.42 -6.27
N ALA A 14 2.33 2.60 -5.65
CA ALA A 14 1.95 2.70 -4.24
C ALA A 14 0.61 2.00 -3.96
N GLU A 15 -0.37 2.17 -4.85
CA GLU A 15 -1.68 1.50 -4.76
C GLU A 15 -1.55 -0.02 -4.73
N HIS A 16 -0.72 -0.59 -5.60
CA HIS A 16 -0.51 -2.03 -5.65
C HIS A 16 0.07 -2.56 -4.33
N LEU A 17 1.13 -1.92 -3.81
CA LEU A 17 1.75 -2.34 -2.55
C LEU A 17 0.81 -2.17 -1.35
N VAL A 18 0.07 -1.06 -1.28
CA VAL A 18 -0.94 -0.84 -0.23
C VAL A 18 -2.03 -1.91 -0.30
N HIS A 19 -2.51 -2.25 -1.50
CA HIS A 19 -3.50 -3.31 -1.69
C HIS A 19 -2.96 -4.68 -1.24
N GLU A 20 -1.73 -5.04 -1.60
CA GLU A 20 -1.13 -6.30 -1.15
C GLU A 20 -1.07 -6.40 0.37
N LEU A 21 -0.66 -5.33 1.06
CA LEU A 21 -0.61 -5.28 2.53
C LEU A 21 -2.01 -5.39 3.15
N ILE A 22 -2.99 -4.70 2.59
CA ILE A 22 -4.39 -4.73 3.05
C ILE A 22 -5.00 -6.13 2.88
N LEU A 23 -4.72 -6.81 1.77
CA LEU A 23 -5.24 -8.15 1.50
C LEU A 23 -4.64 -9.23 2.42
N GLN A 24 -3.48 -8.96 3.03
CA GLN A 24 -2.88 -9.84 4.04
C GLN A 24 -3.53 -9.69 5.42
N ALA A 25 -4.20 -8.57 5.69
CA ALA A 25 -4.87 -8.31 6.96
C ALA A 25 -6.25 -9.00 7.02
N ARG A 26 -6.67 -9.38 8.23
CA ARG A 26 -8.00 -9.93 8.47
C ARG A 26 -9.00 -8.80 8.68
N ARG A 27 -10.21 -8.95 8.13
CA ARG A 27 -11.34 -8.06 8.39
C ARG A 27 -11.51 -7.80 9.90
N GLY A 28 -11.71 -6.55 10.28
CA GLY A 28 -11.85 -6.10 11.66
C GLY A 28 -10.53 -5.82 12.39
N GLN A 29 -9.38 -6.04 11.75
CA GLN A 29 -8.08 -5.63 12.31
C GLN A 29 -7.83 -4.13 12.14
N ILE A 30 -6.96 -3.61 13.00
CA ILE A 30 -6.38 -2.27 12.89
C ILE A 30 -5.04 -2.42 12.17
N ILE A 31 -4.82 -1.61 11.13
CA ILE A 31 -3.50 -1.45 10.50
C ILE A 31 -2.86 -0.14 10.98
N SER A 32 -1.58 -0.16 11.31
CA SER A 32 -0.84 1.09 11.59
C SER A 32 -0.46 1.76 10.28
N VAL A 33 -0.78 3.04 10.16
CA VAL A 33 -0.34 3.89 9.03
C VAL A 33 1.18 3.90 8.94
N LYS A 34 1.88 4.04 10.08
CA LYS A 34 3.34 4.10 10.15
C LYS A 34 3.98 2.80 9.65
N GLU A 35 3.49 1.66 10.12
CA GLU A 35 4.00 0.35 9.70
C GLU A 35 3.72 0.08 8.22
N THR A 36 2.54 0.48 7.74
CA THR A 36 2.15 0.32 6.33
C THR A 36 3.03 1.16 5.42
N ILE A 37 3.27 2.44 5.75
CA ILE A 37 4.19 3.31 4.99
C ILE A 37 5.61 2.73 5.00
N ALA A 38 6.09 2.26 6.16
CA ALA A 38 7.42 1.67 6.26
C ALA A 38 7.57 0.40 5.38
N ALA A 39 6.52 -0.40 5.25
CA ALA A 39 6.49 -1.54 4.33
C ALA A 39 6.48 -1.10 2.87
N VAL A 40 5.60 -0.16 2.49
CA VAL A 40 5.55 0.41 1.13
C VAL A 40 6.89 1.01 0.71
N ARG A 41 7.58 1.73 1.59
CA ARG A 41 8.91 2.32 1.30
C ARG A 41 10.01 1.28 1.18
N ARG A 42 9.91 0.17 1.92
CA ARG A 42 10.85 -0.94 1.82
C ARG A 42 10.72 -1.65 0.47
N ASP A 43 9.49 -1.88 0.03
CA ASP A 43 9.19 -2.65 -1.17
C ASP A 43 9.19 -1.78 -2.44
N GLY A 44 8.90 -0.48 -2.30
CA GLY A 44 8.91 0.54 -3.35
C GLY A 44 9.77 1.76 -3.01
N PRO A 45 11.11 1.62 -2.85
CA PRO A 45 11.99 2.73 -2.48
C PRO A 45 12.10 3.83 -3.56
N HIS A 46 11.60 3.56 -4.76
CA HIS A 46 11.62 4.46 -5.91
C HIS A 46 10.26 5.17 -6.16
N LEU A 47 9.26 4.90 -5.32
CA LEU A 47 7.95 5.53 -5.40
C LEU A 47 8.06 7.04 -5.15
N ALA A 48 7.37 7.81 -5.98
CA ALA A 48 7.43 9.28 -5.95
C ALA A 48 6.42 9.89 -4.98
N GLU A 49 5.37 9.14 -4.65
CA GLU A 49 4.35 9.50 -3.67
C GLU A 49 5.03 9.85 -2.36
N THR A 50 4.61 10.95 -1.74
CA THR A 50 5.01 11.40 -0.41
C THR A 50 4.32 10.58 0.67
N ASP A 51 4.83 10.64 1.90
CA ASP A 51 4.18 9.94 3.01
C ASP A 51 2.75 10.45 3.23
N CYS A 52 2.48 11.75 3.04
CA CYS A 52 1.12 12.30 3.09
C CYS A 52 0.18 11.68 2.04
N GLU A 53 0.64 11.50 0.80
CA GLU A 53 -0.14 10.84 -0.26
C GLU A 53 -0.37 9.36 0.06
N LEU A 54 0.61 8.69 0.69
CA LEU A 54 0.44 7.33 1.17
C LEU A 54 -0.56 7.24 2.33
N VAL A 55 -0.57 8.21 3.26
CA VAL A 55 -1.58 8.29 4.32
C VAL A 55 -2.98 8.39 3.70
N GLU A 56 -3.18 9.30 2.74
CA GLU A 56 -4.47 9.48 2.06
C GLU A 56 -4.93 8.19 1.39
N LEU A 57 -4.03 7.51 0.66
CA LEU A 57 -4.30 6.24 0.02
C LEU A 57 -4.72 5.16 1.04
N ILE A 58 -3.97 4.99 2.14
CA ILE A 58 -4.26 3.99 3.18
C ILE A 58 -5.62 4.26 3.84
N VAL A 59 -5.90 5.52 4.19
CA VAL A 59 -7.16 5.94 4.83
C VAL A 59 -8.36 5.70 3.92
N ASN A 60 -8.19 5.89 2.61
CA ASN A 60 -9.26 5.68 1.64
C ASN A 60 -9.51 4.19 1.34
N VAL A 61 -8.45 3.39 1.22
CA VAL A 61 -8.56 1.99 0.77
C VAL A 61 -8.93 1.06 1.92
N ALA A 62 -8.28 1.15 3.08
CA ALA A 62 -8.42 0.16 4.15
C ALA A 62 -9.87 -0.04 4.66
N PRO A 63 -10.70 1.01 4.82
CA PRO A 63 -12.09 0.84 5.23
C PRO A 63 -12.94 0.06 4.23
N ALA A 64 -12.65 0.15 2.92
CA ALA A 64 -13.36 -0.62 1.90
C ALA A 64 -13.18 -2.14 2.07
N PHE A 65 -12.07 -2.56 2.68
CA PHE A 65 -11.79 -3.96 3.02
C PHE A 65 -12.24 -4.35 4.43
N GLY A 66 -12.91 -3.43 5.16
CA GLY A 66 -13.39 -3.66 6.53
C GLY A 66 -12.26 -3.67 7.56
N LEU A 67 -11.19 -2.93 7.31
CA LEU A 67 -10.10 -2.68 8.26
C LEU A 67 -10.28 -1.32 8.94
N PHE A 68 -9.68 -1.17 10.10
CA PHE A 68 -9.56 0.10 10.81
C PHE A 68 -8.17 0.68 10.63
N VAL A 69 -8.04 2.00 10.58
CA VAL A 69 -6.76 2.69 10.40
C VAL A 69 -6.32 3.29 11.73
N GLY A 70 -5.14 2.89 12.20
CA GLY A 70 -4.52 3.39 13.42
C GLY A 70 -3.45 4.43 13.10
N PHE A 71 -3.56 5.59 13.76
CA PHE A 71 -2.54 6.63 13.74
C PHE A 71 -1.73 6.58 15.04
N ASP A 72 -0.42 6.38 14.91
CA ASP A 72 0.51 6.53 16.02
C ASP A 72 0.64 8.03 16.34
N LEU A 73 0.13 8.45 17.51
CA LEU A 73 0.16 9.85 17.98
C LEU A 73 1.46 10.21 18.71
N CYS A 74 2.35 9.24 18.91
CA CYS A 74 3.66 9.48 19.54
C CYS A 74 4.73 9.58 18.45
N GLU A 75 5.19 10.81 18.22
CA GLU A 75 6.39 11.15 17.44
C GLU A 75 7.66 10.94 18.26
#